data_AF-A0A820QH06-F1
#
_entry.id   AF-A0A820QH06-F1
#
_cell.length_a   1.000
_cell.length_b   1.000
_cell.length_c   1.000
_cell.angle_alpha   90.00
_cell.angle_beta   90.00
_cell.angle_gamma   90.00
#
_symmetry.space_group_name_H-M   'P 1'
#
loop_
_entity.id
_entity.type
_entity.pdbx_description
1 polymer ?
#
loop_
_entity_poly.entity_id
_entity_poly.type
_entity_poly.pdbx_seq_one_letter_code
_entity_poly.pdbx_strand_id
1 'polypeptide(L)'
;WLNGVWTGIGYQQEGVTWLIKFTAATSKNEFQIEYPSIGGSGGQWKLIEQDCATDRYTFEEAITPPTGITRDSGRIIISKVTNDYMSYSYFRPPTFETMTSWSTLRREA
;
A
#
# COMPACT_ATOMS: atom_id res chain seq x y z
N TRP A 1 -0.84 -11.41 10.86
CA TRP A 1 -0.22 -10.20 11.43
C TRP A 1 -0.73 -8.93 10.75
N LEU A 2 -1.06 -8.98 9.45
CA LEU A 2 -1.44 -7.81 8.65
C LEU A 2 -2.73 -7.11 9.09
N ASN A 3 -3.69 -7.83 9.70
CA ASN A 3 -4.97 -7.26 10.12
C ASN A 3 -4.78 -6.04 11.06
N GLY A 4 -5.47 -4.94 10.77
CA GLY A 4 -5.41 -3.69 11.52
C GLY A 4 -5.28 -2.45 10.63
N VAL A 5 -5.06 -1.31 11.27
CA VAL A 5 -4.79 -0.03 10.60
C VAL A 5 -3.31 0.28 10.71
N TRP A 6 -2.73 0.81 9.64
CA TRP A 6 -1.32 1.09 9.51
C TRP A 6 -1.11 2.45 8.88
N THR A 7 -0.20 3.25 9.44
CA THR A 7 0.09 4.59 8.94
C THR A 7 1.58 4.85 8.77
N GLY A 8 1.92 5.74 7.85
CA GLY A 8 3.31 6.13 7.63
C GLY A 8 3.45 7.21 6.57
N ILE A 9 4.69 7.56 6.29
CA ILE A 9 5.05 8.55 5.26
C ILE A 9 5.55 7.79 4.04
N GLY A 10 4.87 7.94 2.91
CA GLY A 10 5.33 7.51 1.60
C GLY A 10 6.39 8.46 1.08
N TYR A 11 7.42 7.91 0.45
CA TYR A 11 8.49 8.63 -0.22
C TYR A 11 8.52 8.20 -1.68
N GLN A 12 8.58 9.17 -2.61
CA GLN A 12 8.80 8.92 -4.03
C GLN A 12 10.24 9.23 -4.42
N GLN A 13 10.71 8.61 -5.52
CA GLN A 13 12.02 8.90 -6.09
C GLN A 13 12.25 10.40 -6.39
N GLU A 14 11.19 11.17 -6.72
CA GLU A 14 11.26 12.60 -7.02
C GLU A 14 11.29 13.49 -5.76
N GLY A 15 11.40 12.91 -4.56
CA GLY A 15 11.45 13.65 -3.29
C GLY A 15 10.09 14.08 -2.75
N VAL A 16 9.00 13.67 -3.41
CA VAL A 16 7.63 13.93 -2.96
C VAL A 16 7.29 12.98 -1.80
N THR A 17 6.59 13.50 -0.79
CA THR A 17 6.12 12.71 0.34
C THR A 17 4.62 12.86 0.55
N TRP A 18 3.96 11.80 1.00
CA TRP A 18 2.54 11.83 1.39
C TRP A 18 2.27 10.94 2.61
N LEU A 19 1.16 11.20 3.28
CA LEU A 19 0.65 10.34 4.33
C LEU A 19 -0.05 9.13 3.72
N ILE A 20 0.25 7.96 4.25
CA ILE A 20 -0.38 6.69 3.91
C ILE A 20 -1.18 6.24 5.14
N LYS A 21 -2.43 5.84 4.91
CA LYS A 21 -3.23 5.09 5.87
C LYS A 21 -3.80 3.86 5.18
N PHE A 22 -3.42 2.70 5.66
CA PHE A 22 -3.80 1.41 5.12
C PHE A 22 -4.61 0.63 6.15
N THR A 23 -5.80 0.16 5.76
CA THR A 23 -6.66 -0.66 6.60
C THR A 23 -6.78 -2.04 6.00
N ALA A 24 -6.39 -3.07 6.75
CA ALA A 24 -6.50 -4.47 6.34
C ALA A 24 -7.47 -5.22 7.24
N ALA A 25 -8.51 -5.78 6.63
CA ALA A 25 -9.42 -6.75 7.23
C ALA A 25 -9.23 -8.11 6.55
N THR A 26 -8.21 -8.86 6.98
CA THR A 26 -7.78 -10.09 6.30
C THR A 26 -8.85 -11.18 6.30
N SER A 27 -9.71 -11.23 7.32
CA SER A 27 -10.84 -12.18 7.40
C SER A 27 -11.94 -11.90 6.36
N LYS A 28 -12.01 -10.68 5.85
CA LYS A 28 -12.96 -10.26 4.81
C LYS A 28 -12.33 -10.11 3.43
N ASN A 29 -11.02 -10.33 3.31
CA ASN A 29 -10.26 -10.04 2.10
C ASN A 29 -10.43 -8.58 1.61
N GLU A 30 -10.53 -7.65 2.56
CA GLU A 30 -10.72 -6.22 2.31
C GLU A 30 -9.45 -5.45 2.69
N PHE A 31 -8.91 -4.70 1.73
CA PHE A 31 -7.68 -3.93 1.88
C PHE A 31 -7.90 -2.54 1.29
N GLN A 32 -7.96 -1.54 2.16
CA GLN A 32 -8.28 -0.17 1.79
C GLN A 32 -7.07 0.73 2.00
N ILE A 33 -6.82 1.61 1.04
CA ILE A 33 -5.78 2.63 1.12
C ILE A 33 -6.39 4.02 1.09
N GLU A 34 -5.87 4.90 1.93
CA GLU A 34 -6.19 6.31 2.00
C GLU A 34 -4.88 7.11 1.96
N TYR A 35 -4.90 8.23 1.24
CA TYR A 35 -3.80 9.16 1.13
C TYR A 35 -4.23 10.56 1.59
N PRO A 36 -4.30 10.81 2.91
CA PRO A 36 -4.93 12.02 3.45
C PRO A 36 -4.29 13.33 2.98
N SER A 37 -2.99 13.34 2.73
CA SER A 37 -2.25 14.56 2.37
C SER A 37 -2.34 14.94 0.88
N ILE A 38 -2.95 14.10 0.03
CA ILE A 38 -3.10 14.35 -1.42
C ILE A 38 -4.59 14.37 -1.82
N GLY A 39 -5.32 15.33 -1.24
CA GLY A 39 -6.72 15.58 -1.58
C GLY A 39 -7.69 14.47 -1.14
N GLY A 40 -7.32 13.65 -0.17
CA GLY A 40 -8.15 12.53 0.32
C GLY A 40 -8.33 11.42 -0.70
N SER A 41 -7.42 11.29 -1.65
CA SER A 41 -7.42 10.20 -2.63
C SER A 41 -7.26 8.85 -1.92
N GLY A 42 -7.85 7.80 -2.49
CA GLY A 42 -7.79 6.46 -1.91
C GLY A 42 -8.25 5.40 -2.89
N GLY A 43 -8.28 4.17 -2.42
CA GLY A 43 -8.61 3.03 -3.27
C GLY A 43 -8.70 1.72 -2.51
N GLN A 44 -8.83 0.66 -3.29
CA GLN A 44 -8.77 -0.70 -2.79
C GLN A 44 -7.55 -1.40 -3.36
N TRP A 45 -6.92 -2.23 -2.53
CA TRP A 45 -5.85 -3.11 -2.95
C TRP A 45 -6.42 -4.51 -3.14
N LYS A 46 -6.18 -5.08 -4.32
CA LYS A 46 -6.54 -6.46 -4.61
C LYS A 46 -5.35 -7.35 -4.30
N LEU A 47 -5.53 -8.32 -3.40
CA LEU A 47 -4.49 -9.29 -3.11
C LEU A 47 -4.21 -10.16 -4.35
N ILE A 48 -2.96 -10.19 -4.79
CA ILE A 48 -2.49 -11.03 -5.90
C ILE A 48 -1.85 -12.30 -5.35
N GLU A 49 -1.01 -12.16 -4.33
CA GLU A 49 -0.17 -13.24 -3.82
C GLU A 49 0.09 -13.05 -2.33
N GLN A 50 0.14 -14.17 -1.61
CA GLN A 50 0.59 -14.24 -0.23
C GLN A 50 1.69 -15.29 -0.12
N ASP A 51 2.87 -14.86 0.29
CA ASP A 51 3.98 -15.74 0.65
C ASP A 51 4.09 -15.81 2.18
N CYS A 52 3.59 -16.91 2.74
CA CYS A 52 3.61 -17.16 4.18
C CYS A 52 5.00 -17.46 4.73
N ALA A 53 5.96 -17.91 3.92
CA ALA A 53 7.30 -18.24 4.38
C ALA A 53 8.14 -16.97 4.64
N THR A 54 7.85 -15.91 3.89
CA THR A 54 8.55 -14.61 3.99
C THR A 54 7.70 -13.50 4.62
N ASP A 55 6.49 -13.82 5.10
CA ASP A 55 5.53 -12.84 5.61
C ASP A 55 5.32 -11.66 4.63
N ARG A 56 5.16 -12.00 3.34
CA ARG A 56 5.04 -11.02 2.25
C ARG A 56 3.68 -11.13 1.57
N TYR A 57 3.09 -9.97 1.26
CA TYR A 57 1.86 -9.88 0.48
C TYR A 57 2.08 -8.96 -0.72
N THR A 58 1.61 -9.40 -1.88
CA THR A 58 1.65 -8.64 -3.13
C THR A 58 0.24 -8.22 -3.50
N PHE A 59 0.03 -6.93 -3.77
CA PHE A 59 -1.25 -6.37 -4.17
C PHE A 59 -1.17 -5.67 -5.53
N GLU A 60 -2.32 -5.56 -6.17
CA GLU A 60 -2.59 -4.63 -7.25
C GLU A 60 -3.37 -3.45 -6.68
N GLU A 61 -2.94 -2.24 -6.97
CA GLU A 61 -3.65 -1.04 -6.58
C GLU A 61 -4.79 -0.72 -7.55
N ALA A 62 -5.95 -0.37 -7.01
CA ALA A 62 -7.01 0.30 -7.75
C ALA A 62 -7.35 1.63 -7.07
N ILE A 63 -6.72 2.73 -7.51
CA ILE A 63 -7.08 4.07 -7.06
C ILE A 63 -8.32 4.53 -7.82
N THR A 64 -9.34 4.97 -7.08
CA THR A 64 -10.49 5.66 -7.65
C THR A 64 -10.35 7.14 -7.32
N PRO A 65 -9.76 7.97 -8.21
CA PRO A 65 -9.67 9.40 -7.95
C PRO A 65 -11.07 10.05 -7.99
N PRO A 66 -11.26 11.22 -7.36
CA PRO A 66 -12.55 11.93 -7.34
C PRO A 66 -13.12 12.26 -8.72
N THR A 67 -12.27 12.28 -9.76
CA THR A 67 -12.62 12.59 -11.15
C THR A 67 -13.09 11.38 -11.97
N GLY A 68 -13.14 10.18 -11.37
CA GLY A 68 -13.78 8.99 -11.96
C GLY A 68 -12.95 8.17 -12.95
N ILE A 69 -11.76 8.62 -13.34
CA ILE A 69 -10.85 7.81 -14.17
C ILE A 69 -9.90 7.03 -13.26
N THR A 70 -10.16 5.72 -13.08
CA THR A 70 -9.21 4.81 -12.43
C THR A 70 -7.86 4.92 -13.11
N ARG A 71 -6.85 5.39 -12.38
CA ARG A 71 -5.48 5.45 -12.87
C ARG A 71 -4.58 4.68 -11.94
N ASP A 72 -3.67 3.94 -12.58
CA ASP A 72 -2.53 3.21 -12.04
C ASP A 72 -2.85 1.92 -11.27
N SER A 73 -2.74 0.79 -12.01
CA SER A 73 -2.62 -0.59 -11.49
C SER A 73 -1.23 -0.85 -10.92
N GLY A 74 -0.81 -0.06 -9.94
CA GLY A 74 0.48 -0.23 -9.29
C GLY A 74 0.61 -1.60 -8.63
N ARG A 75 1.82 -2.17 -8.60
CA ARG A 75 2.09 -3.35 -7.78
C ARG A 75 2.66 -2.91 -6.45
N ILE A 76 2.05 -3.39 -5.38
CA ILE A 76 2.49 -3.10 -4.01
C ILE A 76 3.01 -4.39 -3.40
N ILE A 77 4.14 -4.30 -2.72
CA ILE A 77 4.65 -5.37 -1.88
C ILE A 77 4.74 -4.82 -0.46
N ILE A 78 4.13 -5.54 0.47
CA ILE A 78 4.32 -5.31 1.90
C ILE A 78 5.00 -6.51 2.53
N SER A 79 5.91 -6.25 3.45
CA SER A 79 6.61 -7.31 4.18
C SER A 79 6.63 -6.97 5.66
N LYS A 80 6.37 -7.98 6.49
CA LYS A 80 6.46 -7.83 7.94
C LYS A 80 7.90 -7.51 8.33
N VAL A 81 8.09 -6.45 9.11
CA VAL A 81 9.39 -6.14 9.74
C VAL A 81 9.35 -6.55 11.20
N THR A 82 8.30 -6.14 11.91
CA THR A 82 7.98 -6.58 13.28
C THR A 82 6.46 -6.74 13.43
N ASN A 83 5.94 -6.91 14.65
CA ASN A 83 4.49 -6.90 14.87
C ASN A 83 3.87 -5.50 14.68
N ASP A 84 4.67 -4.44 14.84
CA ASP A 84 4.19 -3.05 14.84
C ASP A 84 4.65 -2.26 13.62
N TYR A 85 5.51 -2.86 12.77
CA TYR A 85 6.06 -2.22 11.59
C TYR A 85 6.06 -3.16 10.39
N MET A 86 5.76 -2.60 9.22
CA MET A 86 5.91 -3.26 7.93
C MET A 86 6.56 -2.33 6.91
N SER A 87 7.26 -2.91 5.94
CA SER A 87 7.69 -2.19 4.75
C SER A 87 6.55 -2.12 3.74
N TYR A 88 6.53 -1.05 2.97
CA TYR A 88 5.68 -0.85 1.80
C TYR A 88 6.59 -0.45 0.64
N SER A 89 6.42 -1.12 -0.50
CA SER A 89 7.14 -0.83 -1.74
C SER A 89 6.15 -0.79 -2.89
N TYR A 90 6.21 0.26 -3.69
CA TYR A 90 5.35 0.47 -4.84
C TYR A 90 6.15 0.43 -6.14
N PHE A 91 5.63 -0.31 -7.12
CA PHE A 91 6.21 -0.49 -8.43
C PHE A 91 5.21 -0.03 -9.48
N ARG A 92 5.66 0.84 -10.38
CA ARG A 92 4.79 1.39 -11.42
C ARG A 92 4.68 0.43 -12.63
N PRO A 93 3.49 0.28 -13.24
CA PRO A 93 3.37 -0.38 -14.54
C PRO A 93 4.14 0.39 -15.63
N PRO A 94 4.41 -0.24 -16.80
CA PRO A 94 4.02 -1.61 -17.15
C PRO A 94 5.00 -2.70 -16.71
N THR A 95 6.26 -2.36 -16.42
CA THR A 95 7.31 -3.37 -16.18
C THR A 95 7.35 -3.86 -14.74
N PHE A 96 6.94 -3.03 -13.77
CA PHE A 96 7.05 -3.32 -12.33
C PHE A 96 8.48 -3.66 -11.86
N GLU A 97 9.50 -3.31 -12.66
CA GLU A 97 10.91 -3.66 -12.38
C GLU A 97 11.56 -2.66 -11.41
N THR A 98 11.09 -1.41 -11.42
CA THR A 98 11.67 -0.34 -10.60
C THR A 98 10.69 0.08 -9.51
N MET A 99 11.18 0.06 -8.26
CA MET A 99 10.46 0.63 -7.12
C MET A 99 10.47 2.15 -7.25
N THR A 100 9.29 2.77 -7.33
CA THR A 100 9.16 4.23 -7.47
C THR A 100 8.81 4.92 -6.16
N SER A 101 8.21 4.17 -5.22
CA SER A 101 7.83 4.71 -3.91
C SER A 101 7.99 3.67 -2.80
N TRP A 102 8.27 4.13 -1.58
CA TRP A 102 8.45 3.26 -0.42
C TRP A 102 7.95 3.91 0.86
N SER A 103 7.71 3.09 1.88
CA SER A 103 7.37 3.55 3.22
C SER A 103 7.72 2.50 4.28
N THR A 104 7.84 2.95 5.53
CA THR A 104 7.67 2.09 6.70
C THR A 104 6.36 2.48 7.36
N LEU A 105 5.42 1.53 7.39
CA LEU A 105 4.11 1.72 8.00
C LEU A 105 4.14 1.17 9.43
N ARG A 106 3.60 1.93 10.36
CA ARG A 106 3.44 1.57 11.77
C ARG A 106 2.00 1.22 12.05
N ARG A 107 1.76 0.18 12.85
CA ARG A 107 0.43 -0.20 13.32
C ARG A 107 -0.15 0.91 14.21
N GLU A 108 -1.41 1.28 13.99
CA GLU A 108 -2.16 2.09 14.94
C GLU A 108 -2.59 1.23 16.14
N ALA A 109 -2.56 1.81 17.34
CA ALA A 109 -2.84 1.14 18.61
C ALA A 109 -4.32 0.71 18.72
#